data_AF-A0A9F2WH19-F1
#
_entry.id   AF-A0A9F2WH19-F1
#
_cell.length_a   1.000
_cell.length_b   1.000
_cell.length_c   1.000
_cell.angle_alpha   90.00
_cell.angle_beta   90.00
_cell.angle_gamma   90.00
#
_symmetry.space_group_name_H-M   'P 1'
#
loop_
_entity.id
_entity.type
_entity.pdbx_description
1 polymer ?
#
loop_
_entity_poly.entity_id
_entity_poly.type
_entity_poly.pdbx_seq_one_letter_code
_entity_poly.pdbx_strand_id
1 'polypeptide(L)'
;MTDFSGGLASAGGGEAPAQGELSARGARIAGGAVGLLDKGFDRYLDDPFDADQNPQGILNFGTSENKLCFDLLQERLSKPDVTYLEPHLFQYLDTQGIK
;
A
#
# COMPACT_ATOMS: atom_id res chain seq x y z
N MET A 1 -20.25 -15.60 -44.31
CA MET A 1 -20.66 -14.35 -44.98
C MET A 1 -21.91 -13.85 -44.30
N THR A 2 -21.72 -12.98 -43.31
CA THR A 2 -22.71 -11.99 -42.86
C THR A 2 -21.90 -10.93 -42.12
N ASP A 3 -21.80 -9.78 -42.79
CA ASP A 3 -21.04 -8.61 -42.39
C ASP A 3 -21.77 -7.86 -41.28
N PHE A 4 -21.10 -7.60 -40.16
CA PHE A 4 -21.59 -6.66 -39.16
C PHE A 4 -21.08 -5.26 -39.51
N SER A 5 -21.86 -4.56 -40.34
CA SER A 5 -21.77 -3.12 -40.49
C SER A 5 -22.78 -2.47 -39.54
N GLY A 6 -22.28 -1.87 -38.45
CA GLY A 6 -23.05 -1.04 -37.54
C GLY A 6 -22.22 0.19 -37.18
N GLY A 7 -22.64 1.35 -37.67
CA GLY A 7 -21.94 2.63 -37.57
C GLY A 7 -21.90 3.26 -36.17
N LEU A 8 -21.09 4.32 -36.10
CA LEU A 8 -20.68 5.09 -34.93
C LEU A 8 -21.77 5.41 -33.89
N ALA A 9 -21.40 5.25 -32.62
CA ALA A 9 -21.82 6.15 -31.55
C ALA A 9 -20.57 6.69 -30.83
N SER A 10 -20.24 7.95 -31.13
CA SER A 10 -19.44 8.79 -30.24
C SER A 10 -20.33 9.22 -29.08
N ALA A 11 -20.16 8.64 -27.91
CA ALA A 11 -20.51 9.25 -26.63
C ALA A 11 -20.02 8.35 -25.50
N GLY A 12 -19.24 8.93 -24.58
CA GLY A 12 -18.75 8.23 -23.41
C GLY A 12 -17.30 8.58 -23.13
N GLY A 13 -17.01 9.88 -23.01
CA GLY A 13 -15.95 10.28 -22.10
C GLY A 13 -16.34 9.68 -20.75
N GLY A 14 -15.76 8.53 -20.43
CA GLY A 14 -15.84 7.97 -19.10
C GLY A 14 -15.16 9.01 -18.22
N GLU A 15 -15.99 9.83 -17.58
CA GLU A 15 -15.58 10.71 -16.51
C GLU A 15 -14.87 9.80 -15.52
N ALA A 16 -13.53 9.92 -15.48
CA ALA A 16 -12.75 9.31 -14.42
C ALA A 16 -13.45 9.74 -13.12
N PRO A 17 -13.73 8.80 -12.19
CA PRO A 17 -14.48 9.13 -10.98
C PRO A 17 -13.85 10.38 -10.39
N ALA A 18 -14.66 11.44 -10.26
CA ALA A 18 -14.21 12.75 -9.81
C ALA A 18 -13.29 12.52 -8.61
N GLN A 19 -12.00 12.81 -8.81
CA GLN A 19 -10.99 12.70 -7.77
C GLN A 19 -11.53 13.55 -6.63
N GLY A 20 -12.06 12.91 -5.59
CA GLY A 20 -12.84 13.59 -4.56
C GLY A 20 -12.04 14.80 -4.08
N GLU A 21 -12.57 16.01 -4.34
CA GLU A 21 -11.84 17.23 -4.06
C GLU A 21 -11.48 17.24 -2.57
N LEU A 22 -10.17 17.30 -2.29
CA LEU A 22 -9.69 17.35 -0.92
C LEU A 22 -10.30 18.58 -0.24
N SER A 23 -10.65 18.46 1.05
CA SER A 23 -11.01 19.64 1.84
C SER A 23 -9.92 20.71 1.74
N ALA A 24 -10.26 22.00 1.94
CA ALA A 24 -9.27 23.09 1.92
C ALA A 24 -8.07 22.85 2.87
N ARG A 25 -8.26 22.08 3.96
CA ARG A 25 -7.17 21.62 4.82
C ARG A 25 -6.35 20.50 4.16
N GLY A 26 -7.02 19.49 3.59
CA GLY A 26 -6.38 18.39 2.87
C GLY A 26 -5.53 18.87 1.70
N ALA A 27 -6.05 19.79 0.90
CA ALA A 27 -5.32 20.41 -0.22
C ALA A 27 -4.05 21.14 0.26
N ARG A 28 -4.14 21.89 1.37
CA ARG A 28 -2.97 22.57 1.96
C ARG A 28 -1.92 21.59 2.52
N ILE A 29 -2.35 20.49 3.12
CA ILE A 29 -1.41 19.47 3.63
C ILE A 29 -0.72 18.76 2.47
N ALA A 30 -1.49 18.32 1.47
CA ALA A 30 -0.95 17.63 0.29
C ALA A 30 0.03 18.52 -0.51
N GLY A 31 -0.28 19.82 -0.65
CA GLY A 31 0.59 20.77 -1.35
C GLY A 31 1.72 21.38 -0.50
N GLY A 32 1.68 21.23 0.82
CA GLY A 32 2.55 21.99 1.74
C GLY A 32 3.98 21.46 1.89
N ALA A 33 4.24 20.21 1.50
CA ALA A 33 5.52 19.54 1.70
C ALA A 33 5.99 18.72 0.49
N VAL A 34 5.55 19.09 -0.72
CA VAL A 34 5.84 18.34 -1.96
C VAL A 34 7.35 18.10 -2.10
N GLY A 35 7.74 16.83 -2.05
CA GLY A 35 9.13 16.40 -2.20
C GLY A 35 10.08 16.78 -1.05
N LEU A 36 9.60 17.34 0.07
CA LEU A 36 10.45 17.54 1.25
C LEU A 36 10.68 16.23 1.99
N LEU A 37 9.64 15.40 2.08
CA LEU A 37 9.67 14.12 2.80
C LEU A 37 10.03 12.94 1.88
N ASP A 38 9.72 13.04 0.58
CA ASP A 38 9.79 11.89 -0.33
C ASP A 38 11.15 11.76 -1.03
N LYS A 39 11.86 12.86 -1.29
CA LYS A 39 13.14 12.85 -2.04
C LYS A 39 14.22 11.95 -1.44
N GLY A 40 14.27 11.85 -0.11
CA GLY A 40 15.22 10.97 0.56
C GLY A 40 14.89 9.50 0.34
N PHE A 41 13.60 9.17 0.37
CA PHE A 41 13.11 7.83 0.11
C PHE A 41 13.24 7.46 -1.38
N ASP A 42 12.93 8.38 -2.30
CA ASP A 42 13.11 8.18 -3.74
C ASP A 42 14.56 7.82 -4.07
N ARG A 43 15.54 8.55 -3.51
CA ARG A 43 16.97 8.23 -3.71
C ARG A 43 17.34 6.85 -3.18
N TYR A 44 16.80 6.47 -2.02
CA TYR A 44 17.00 5.12 -1.48
C TYR A 44 16.42 4.05 -2.41
N LEU A 45 15.26 4.29 -3.04
CA LEU A 45 14.68 3.35 -4.00
C LEU A 45 15.52 3.21 -5.26
N ASP A 46 16.15 4.30 -5.71
CA ASP A 46 17.00 4.31 -6.91
C ASP A 46 18.38 3.63 -6.68
N ASP A 47 18.91 3.70 -5.46
CA ASP A 47 20.24 3.18 -5.11
C ASP A 47 20.24 2.51 -3.72
N PRO A 48 19.55 1.38 -3.54
CA PRO A 48 19.47 0.71 -2.26
C PRO A 48 20.81 0.03 -1.92
N PHE A 49 21.22 0.13 -0.67
CA PHE A 49 22.34 -0.63 -0.13
C PHE A 49 22.06 -2.14 -0.20
N ASP A 50 23.06 -2.89 -0.68
CA ASP A 50 23.12 -4.34 -0.59
C ASP A 50 24.55 -4.76 -0.20
N ALA A 51 24.71 -5.63 0.78
CA ALA A 51 26.04 -5.94 1.33
C ALA A 51 26.98 -6.60 0.30
N ASP A 52 26.44 -7.35 -0.65
CA ASP A 52 27.22 -8.13 -1.62
C ASP A 52 27.25 -7.47 -2.99
N GLN A 53 26.11 -6.91 -3.42
CA GLN A 53 25.90 -6.37 -4.78
C GLN A 53 26.11 -4.86 -4.85
N ASN A 54 25.81 -4.11 -3.77
CA ASN A 54 25.91 -2.66 -3.75
C ASN A 54 26.28 -2.10 -2.36
N PRO A 55 27.51 -2.37 -1.89
CA PRO A 55 27.92 -1.98 -0.54
C PRO A 55 28.10 -0.46 -0.37
N GLN A 56 27.91 0.32 -1.42
CA GLN A 56 27.95 1.78 -1.41
C GLN A 56 26.57 2.42 -1.59
N GLY A 57 25.52 1.62 -1.75
CA GLY A 57 24.16 2.12 -1.84
C GLY A 57 23.68 2.76 -0.55
N ILE A 58 22.51 3.37 -0.61
CA ILE A 58 21.89 4.14 0.46
C ILE A 58 21.24 3.19 1.47
N LEU A 59 21.55 3.37 2.75
CA LEU A 59 20.90 2.67 3.86
C LEU A 59 19.61 3.40 4.30
N ASN A 60 18.53 2.65 4.45
CA ASN A 60 17.27 3.20 4.96
C ASN A 60 17.25 3.23 6.51
N PHE A 61 17.40 4.43 7.06
CA PHE A 61 17.11 4.73 8.48
C PHE A 61 15.89 5.66 8.66
N GLY A 62 15.17 5.96 7.57
CA GLY A 62 14.00 6.85 7.58
C GLY A 62 12.69 6.15 7.93
N THR A 63 12.65 4.82 7.82
CA THR A 63 11.46 4.02 8.15
C THR A 63 11.58 3.39 9.53
N SER A 64 10.58 3.61 10.38
CA SER A 64 10.44 2.95 11.68
C SER A 64 9.93 1.51 11.52
N GLU A 65 10.75 0.63 10.96
CA GLU A 65 10.43 -0.79 10.76
C GLU A 65 11.03 -1.65 11.86
N ASN A 66 10.28 -2.64 12.37
CA ASN A 66 10.79 -3.64 13.30
C ASN A 66 11.01 -4.98 12.59
N LYS A 67 12.29 -5.33 12.39
CA LYS A 67 12.68 -6.61 11.79
C LYS A 67 13.10 -7.69 12.79
N LEU A 68 13.12 -7.37 14.08
CA LEU A 68 13.76 -8.21 15.10
C LEU A 68 12.98 -9.46 15.46
N CYS A 69 11.68 -9.50 15.19
CA CYS A 69 10.78 -10.58 15.65
C CYS A 69 10.19 -11.42 14.50
N PHE A 70 10.72 -11.31 13.28
CA PHE A 70 10.19 -12.06 12.14
C PHE A 70 10.33 -13.56 12.31
N ASP A 71 11.41 -14.02 12.93
CA ASP A 71 11.67 -15.42 13.26
C ASP A 71 10.59 -16.00 14.18
N LEU A 72 10.21 -15.27 15.23
CA LEU A 72 9.16 -15.67 16.17
C LEU A 72 7.79 -15.77 15.48
N LEU A 73 7.47 -14.78 14.63
CA LEU A 73 6.23 -14.78 13.87
C LEU A 73 6.20 -15.92 12.87
N GLN A 74 7.29 -16.14 12.14
CA GLN A 74 7.41 -17.22 11.17
C GLN A 74 7.27 -18.59 11.85
N GLU A 75 7.94 -18.81 13.00
CA GLU A 75 7.81 -20.03 13.77
C GLU A 75 6.35 -20.26 14.22
N ARG A 76 5.69 -19.22 14.77
CA ARG A 76 4.31 -19.34 15.23
C ARG A 76 3.36 -19.68 14.09
N LEU A 77 3.46 -18.97 12.98
CA LEU A 77 2.58 -19.10 11.82
C LEU A 77 2.84 -20.37 11.00
N SER A 78 3.98 -21.04 11.20
CA SER A 78 4.26 -22.32 10.55
C SER A 78 3.63 -23.53 11.27
N LYS A 79 3.08 -23.34 12.47
CA LYS A 79 2.47 -24.42 13.24
C LYS A 79 1.06 -24.75 12.71
N PRO A 80 0.67 -26.04 12.64
CA PRO A 80 -0.61 -26.45 12.05
C PRO A 80 -1.84 -25.98 12.84
N ASP A 81 -1.66 -25.57 14.09
CA ASP A 81 -2.73 -25.09 14.97
C ASP A 81 -3.21 -23.66 14.63
N VAL A 82 -2.48 -22.91 13.79
CA VAL A 82 -2.85 -21.53 13.43
C VAL A 82 -3.92 -21.42 12.36
N THR A 83 -4.19 -22.50 11.61
CA THR A 83 -5.24 -22.54 10.58
C THR A 83 -6.63 -22.83 11.16
N TYR A 84 -6.70 -23.08 12.46
CA TYR A 84 -7.96 -23.34 13.14
C TYR A 84 -8.68 -22.04 13.48
N LEU A 85 -9.71 -21.70 12.70
CA LEU A 85 -10.63 -20.60 12.97
C LEU A 85 -11.97 -21.15 13.42
N GLU A 86 -12.41 -20.74 14.62
CA GLU A 86 -13.72 -21.06 15.14
C GLU A 86 -14.83 -20.33 14.36
N PRO A 87 -16.01 -20.93 14.12
CA PRO A 87 -17.08 -20.34 13.31
C PRO A 87 -17.53 -18.93 13.73
N HIS A 88 -17.41 -18.60 15.01
CA HIS A 88 -17.80 -17.28 15.54
C HIS A 88 -16.79 -16.17 15.19
N LEU A 89 -15.54 -16.51 14.82
CA LEU A 89 -14.53 -15.55 14.35
C LEU A 89 -14.82 -15.02 12.93
N PHE A 90 -15.74 -15.66 12.21
CA PHE A 90 -16.23 -15.15 10.91
C PHE A 90 -17.25 -14.01 11.06
N GLN A 91 -17.64 -13.66 12.29
CA GLN A 91 -18.57 -12.58 12.59
C GLN A 91 -17.81 -11.45 13.27
N TYR A 92 -18.10 -10.21 12.87
CA TYR A 92 -17.61 -9.04 13.60
C TYR A 92 -18.30 -9.01 14.96
N LEU A 93 -17.51 -8.97 16.03
CA LEU A 93 -18.04 -8.75 17.37
C LEU A 93 -18.49 -7.28 17.49
N ASP A 94 -19.65 -7.03 18.08
CA ASP A 94 -20.14 -5.68 18.41
C ASP A 94 -19.29 -4.96 19.49
N THR A 95 -18.21 -5.60 19.94
CA THR A 95 -17.28 -5.04 20.90
C THR A 95 -16.43 -3.95 20.27
N GLN A 96 -16.57 -2.73 20.76
CA GLN A 96 -15.52 -1.73 20.62
C GLN A 96 -14.27 -2.25 21.35
N GLY A 97 -13.09 -2.13 20.74
CA GLY A 97 -11.83 -2.60 21.34
C GLY A 97 -11.65 -2.13 22.78
N ILE A 98 -10.92 -2.91 23.58
CA ILE A 98 -10.64 -2.56 24.98
C ILE A 98 -9.97 -1.18 25.00
N LYS A 99 -10.58 -0.24 25.72
CA LYS A 99 -10.08 1.13 25.90
C LYS A 99 -8.77 1.16 26.67
#